data_AF-A0A934C484-F1
#
_entry.id   AF-A0A934C484-F1
#
_cell.length_a   1.000
_cell.length_b   1.000
_cell.length_c   1.000
_cell.angle_alpha   90.00
_cell.angle_beta   90.00
_cell.angle_gamma   90.00
#
_symmetry.space_group_name_H-M   'P 1'
#
loop_
_entity.id
_entity.type
_entity.pdbx_description
1 polymer ?
#
loop_
_entity_poly.entity_id
_entity_poly.type
_entity_poly.pdbx_seq_one_letter_code
_entity_poly.pdbx_strand_id
1 'polypeptide(L)'
;MRRFACSHVPVSPARPSGRRARAFSLIEVVAAVAVFAFAMVGILGLFSPIARSVVQSADAEAAARMAELLRMRLQTMPFDDVAALLKNSKENGHELIEADAKGDYDISQDAQLLFASRDGSKIGRYADNIWLNPQTRRNWDGEKFFEIALVRNEAITPKPSADAAGGESGKVTVDPALNLIAYTARVRWPAFVADTATTAVQPGLGASASVRFDHSRKQVLHFTGSITR
;
A
#
# COMPACT_ATOMS: atom_id res chain seq x y z
N MET A 1 85.41 17.95 70.26
CA MET A 1 84.09 18.59 70.48
C MET A 1 83.59 19.18 69.16
N ARG A 2 82.61 18.54 68.52
CA ARG A 2 81.65 19.14 67.54
C ARG A 2 80.57 18.07 67.33
N ARG A 3 79.39 18.30 67.91
CA ARG A 3 78.23 17.39 67.84
C ARG A 3 77.49 17.63 66.52
N PHE A 4 77.16 16.55 65.82
CA PHE A 4 76.27 16.54 64.66
C PHE A 4 74.83 16.83 65.12
N ALA A 5 74.18 17.79 64.46
CA ALA A 5 72.77 18.09 64.64
C ALA A 5 71.94 17.17 63.73
N CYS A 6 71.09 16.34 64.32
CA CYS A 6 70.14 15.50 63.58
C CYS A 6 68.86 16.33 63.36
N SER A 7 68.55 16.68 62.12
CA SER A 7 67.32 17.41 61.77
C SER A 7 66.13 16.45 61.79
N HIS A 8 65.15 16.70 62.65
CA HIS A 8 63.89 15.97 62.67
C HIS A 8 62.91 16.64 61.70
N VAL A 9 62.58 15.97 60.60
CA VAL A 9 61.51 16.38 59.68
C VAL A 9 60.21 15.73 60.16
N PRO A 10 59.16 16.47 60.49
CA PRO A 10 57.87 15.87 60.79
C PRO A 10 57.18 15.39 59.50
N VAL A 11 56.88 14.10 59.43
CA VAL A 11 56.02 13.52 58.40
C VAL A 11 54.56 13.82 58.79
N SER A 12 53.87 14.64 58.01
CA SER A 12 52.41 14.81 58.14
C SER A 12 51.70 13.54 57.69
N PRO A 13 50.76 12.97 58.47
CA PRO A 13 49.97 11.85 58.01
C PRO A 13 49.04 12.31 56.88
N ALA A 14 49.19 11.71 55.71
CA ALA A 14 48.23 11.84 54.61
C ALA A 14 46.87 11.33 55.09
N ARG A 15 45.89 12.23 55.23
CA ARG A 15 44.51 11.84 55.55
C ARG A 15 43.97 10.97 54.41
N PRO A 16 43.36 9.81 54.70
CA PRO A 16 42.60 9.09 53.69
C PRO A 16 41.45 9.99 53.23
N SER A 17 41.49 10.42 51.98
CA SER A 17 40.38 11.12 51.33
C SER A 17 39.26 10.11 51.11
N GLY A 18 38.43 9.92 52.14
CA GLY A 18 37.19 9.16 52.02
C GLY A 18 36.38 9.76 50.88
N ARG A 19 36.31 9.03 49.76
CA ARG A 19 35.34 9.30 48.70
C ARG A 19 33.97 9.14 49.35
N ARG A 20 33.39 10.26 49.79
CA ARG A 20 31.98 10.30 50.20
C ARG A 20 31.18 9.88 48.98
N ALA A 21 30.63 8.67 49.00
CA ALA A 21 29.54 8.32 48.11
C ALA A 21 28.45 9.36 48.36
N ARG A 22 28.28 10.29 47.42
CA ARG A 22 27.19 11.27 47.48
C ARG A 22 25.90 10.47 47.33
N ALA A 23 25.13 10.36 48.41
CA ALA A 23 23.77 9.84 48.34
C ALA A 23 22.91 10.87 47.61
N PHE A 24 22.10 10.40 46.65
CA PHE A 24 21.17 11.23 45.89
C PHE A 24 20.06 11.74 46.81
N SER A 25 19.71 13.02 46.69
CA SER A 25 18.56 13.57 47.39
C SER A 25 17.26 13.03 46.80
N LEU A 26 16.21 12.87 47.63
CA LEU A 26 14.89 12.41 47.17
C LEU A 26 14.35 13.27 46.01
N ILE A 27 14.55 14.59 46.06
CA ILE A 27 14.10 15.51 45.01
C ILE A 27 14.85 15.30 43.68
N GLU A 28 16.13 14.95 43.76
CA GLU A 28 16.96 14.69 42.58
C GLU A 28 16.50 13.40 41.87
N VAL A 29 16.19 12.36 42.65
CA VAL A 29 15.64 11.10 42.12
C VAL A 29 14.27 11.34 41.49
N VAL A 30 13.38 12.09 42.13
CA VAL A 30 12.04 12.40 41.60
C VAL A 30 12.14 13.21 40.30
N ALA A 31 13.02 14.21 40.25
CA ALA A 31 13.27 14.99 39.03
C ALA A 31 13.81 14.11 37.89
N ALA A 32 14.76 13.22 38.19
CA ALA A 32 15.31 12.29 37.21
C ALA A 32 14.24 11.33 36.66
N VAL A 33 13.38 10.78 37.52
CA VAL A 33 12.26 9.91 37.11
C VAL A 33 11.25 10.67 36.26
N ALA A 34 10.94 11.92 36.60
CA ALA A 34 10.00 12.74 35.82
C ALA A 34 10.53 12.99 34.40
N VAL A 35 11.79 13.43 34.26
CA VAL A 35 12.41 13.65 32.95
C VAL A 35 12.49 12.34 32.15
N PHE A 36 12.86 11.24 32.80
CA PHE A 36 12.90 9.93 32.16
C PHE A 36 11.51 9.50 31.66
N ALA A 37 10.46 9.70 32.46
CA ALA A 37 9.09 9.38 32.07
C ALA A 37 8.63 10.21 30.86
N PHE A 38 8.89 11.52 30.84
CA PHE A 38 8.56 12.37 29.68
C PHE A 38 9.35 11.96 28.43
N ALA A 39 10.64 11.62 28.58
CA ALA A 39 11.45 11.13 27.48
C ALA A 39 10.89 9.81 26.90
N MET A 40 10.50 8.87 27.76
CA MET A 40 9.90 7.59 27.33
C MET A 40 8.57 7.80 26.62
N VAL A 41 7.68 8.64 27.15
CA VAL A 41 6.41 8.95 26.49
C VAL A 41 6.65 9.60 25.12
N GLY A 42 7.64 10.48 25.00
CA GLY A 42 8.05 11.07 23.72
C GLY A 42 8.50 10.02 22.70
N ILE A 43 9.34 9.07 23.12
CA ILE A 43 9.81 7.97 22.25
C ILE A 43 8.64 7.06 21.87
N LEU A 44 7.77 6.68 22.82
CA LEU A 44 6.58 5.89 22.56
C LEU A 44 5.63 6.58 21.56
N GLY A 45 5.50 7.90 21.65
CA GLY A 45 4.72 8.70 20.70
C GLY A 45 5.26 8.64 19.26
N LEU A 46 6.58 8.46 19.07
CA LEU A 46 7.21 8.36 17.75
C LEU A 46 7.06 6.98 17.10
N PHE A 47 6.75 5.93 17.85
CA PHE A 47 6.60 4.59 17.28
C PHE A 47 5.44 4.48 16.29
N SER A 48 4.31 5.16 16.56
CA SER A 48 3.14 5.11 15.69
C SER A 48 3.42 5.64 14.26
N PRO A 49 3.98 6.85 14.06
CA PRO A 49 4.32 7.32 12.72
C PRO A 49 5.44 6.49 12.05
N ILE A 50 6.42 6.00 12.81
CA ILE A 50 7.50 5.17 12.26
C ILE A 50 6.93 3.82 11.77
N ALA A 51 6.12 3.15 12.58
CA ALA A 51 5.49 1.89 12.20
C ALA A 51 4.63 2.07 10.94
N ARG A 52 3.88 3.18 10.86
CA ARG A 52 3.09 3.50 9.66
C ARG A 52 3.98 3.71 8.43
N SER A 53 5.12 4.38 8.58
CA SER A 53 6.07 4.60 7.48
C SER A 53 6.66 3.29 6.95
N VAL A 54 7.04 2.37 7.85
CA VAL A 54 7.56 1.05 7.46
C VAL A 54 6.50 0.23 6.72
N VAL A 55 5.26 0.22 7.22
CA VAL A 55 4.16 -0.50 6.56
C VAL A 55 3.88 0.08 5.17
N GLN A 56 3.85 1.41 5.03
CA GLN A 56 3.67 2.07 3.74
C GLN A 56 4.82 1.76 2.76
N SER A 57 6.06 1.67 3.24
CA SER A 57 7.21 1.26 2.42
C SER A 57 7.05 -0.18 1.92
N ALA A 58 6.67 -1.11 2.81
CA ALA A 58 6.44 -2.51 2.46
C ALA A 58 5.31 -2.67 1.43
N ASP A 59 4.24 -1.86 1.55
CA ASP A 59 3.14 -1.86 0.59
C ASP A 59 3.54 -1.29 -0.77
N ALA A 60 4.38 -0.26 -0.80
CA ALA A 60 4.92 0.29 -2.04
C ALA A 60 5.84 -0.70 -2.75
N GLU A 61 6.66 -1.44 -2.02
CA GLU A 61 7.48 -2.53 -2.58
C GLU A 61 6.61 -3.67 -3.13
N ALA A 62 5.54 -4.04 -2.42
CA ALA A 62 4.57 -5.02 -2.90
C ALA A 62 3.89 -4.53 -4.19
N ALA A 63 3.49 -3.25 -4.25
CA ALA A 63 2.93 -2.64 -5.45
C ALA A 63 3.93 -2.63 -6.62
N ALA A 64 5.22 -2.38 -6.37
CA ALA A 64 6.25 -2.44 -7.41
C ALA A 64 6.41 -3.85 -8.00
N ARG A 65 6.32 -4.90 -7.17
CA ARG A 65 6.32 -6.30 -7.63
C ARG A 65 5.08 -6.65 -8.47
N MET A 66 3.97 -5.93 -8.30
CA MET A 66 2.75 -6.19 -9.07
C MET A 66 2.93 -6.00 -10.58
N ALA A 67 3.88 -5.20 -11.04
CA ALA A 67 4.13 -5.03 -12.47
C ALA A 67 4.47 -6.37 -13.14
N GLU A 68 5.37 -7.14 -12.53
CA GLU A 68 5.81 -8.42 -13.05
C GLU A 68 4.74 -9.51 -12.86
N LEU A 69 4.09 -9.55 -11.69
CA LEU A 69 3.03 -10.52 -11.42
C LEU A 69 1.82 -10.33 -12.35
N LEU A 70 1.43 -9.08 -12.59
CA LEU A 70 0.37 -8.73 -13.51
C LEU A 70 0.77 -9.10 -14.95
N ARG A 71 2.00 -8.78 -15.38
CA ARG A 71 2.50 -9.16 -16.71
C ARG A 71 2.40 -10.67 -16.93
N MET A 72 2.93 -11.46 -15.99
CA MET A 72 2.84 -12.92 -16.06
C MET A 72 1.39 -13.39 -16.11
N ARG A 73 0.51 -12.83 -15.27
CA ARG A 73 -0.91 -13.21 -15.27
C ARG A 73 -1.57 -12.90 -16.62
N LEU A 74 -1.37 -11.71 -17.16
CA LEU A 74 -1.99 -11.31 -18.43
C LEU A 74 -1.45 -12.13 -19.60
N GLN A 75 -0.18 -12.55 -19.58
CA GLN A 75 0.39 -13.48 -20.57
C GLN A 75 -0.25 -14.89 -20.55
N THR A 76 -0.84 -15.30 -19.43
CA THR A 76 -1.59 -16.58 -19.35
C THR A 76 -3.05 -16.46 -19.78
N MET A 77 -3.55 -15.23 -19.99
CA MET A 77 -4.93 -15.00 -20.41
C MET A 77 -5.04 -15.04 -21.92
N PRO A 78 -6.19 -15.46 -22.48
CA PRO A 78 -6.48 -15.27 -23.89
C PRO A 78 -6.34 -13.80 -24.29
N PHE A 79 -5.74 -13.53 -25.45
CA PHE A 79 -5.46 -12.18 -25.92
C PHE A 79 -6.71 -11.29 -26.00
N ASP A 80 -7.84 -11.86 -26.42
CA ASP A 80 -9.13 -11.17 -26.50
C ASP A 80 -9.69 -10.82 -25.11
N ASP A 81 -9.48 -11.69 -24.12
CA ASP A 81 -9.88 -11.44 -22.73
C ASP A 81 -9.07 -10.28 -22.13
N VAL A 82 -7.77 -10.20 -22.43
CA VAL A 82 -6.93 -9.08 -22.02
C VAL A 82 -7.42 -7.78 -22.66
N ALA A 83 -7.75 -7.79 -23.95
CA ALA A 83 -8.24 -6.61 -24.63
C ALA A 83 -9.58 -6.11 -24.07
N ALA A 84 -10.44 -7.02 -23.61
CA ALA A 84 -11.70 -6.69 -22.95
C ALA A 84 -11.49 -6.02 -21.58
N LEU A 85 -10.37 -6.26 -20.90
CA LEU A 85 -10.02 -5.60 -19.63
C LEU A 85 -9.57 -4.13 -19.80
N LEU A 86 -9.23 -3.71 -21.02
CA LEU A 86 -8.71 -2.36 -21.24
C LEU A 86 -9.80 -1.30 -21.17
N LYS A 87 -9.59 -0.32 -20.30
CA LYS A 87 -10.32 0.95 -20.25
C LYS A 87 -9.88 1.84 -21.40
N ASN A 88 -10.86 2.46 -22.05
CA ASN A 88 -10.65 3.26 -23.25
C ASN A 88 -11.03 4.72 -23.04
N SER A 89 -10.57 5.57 -23.96
CA SER A 89 -11.07 6.92 -24.11
C SER A 89 -12.45 6.93 -24.79
N LYS A 90 -13.24 7.91 -24.40
CA LYS A 90 -14.52 8.32 -24.99
C LYS A 90 -14.39 9.74 -25.52
N GLU A 91 -15.42 10.18 -26.23
CA GLU A 91 -15.50 11.52 -26.82
C GLU A 91 -15.28 12.64 -25.80
N ASN A 92 -15.79 12.48 -24.57
CA ASN A 92 -15.78 13.52 -23.53
C ASN A 92 -14.84 13.22 -22.34
N GLY A 93 -13.98 12.21 -22.43
CA GLY A 93 -13.09 11.84 -21.33
C GLY A 93 -12.67 10.38 -21.35
N HIS A 94 -11.94 9.95 -20.32
CA HIS A 94 -11.51 8.57 -20.19
C HIS A 94 -12.45 7.78 -19.27
N GLU A 95 -12.80 6.54 -19.63
CA GLU A 95 -13.73 5.67 -18.88
C GLU A 95 -13.40 5.59 -17.39
N LEU A 96 -12.11 5.53 -17.09
CA LEU A 96 -11.62 5.42 -15.72
C LEU A 96 -11.82 6.71 -14.89
N ILE A 97 -11.73 7.87 -15.53
CA ILE A 97 -11.97 9.18 -14.87
C ILE A 97 -13.47 9.35 -14.62
N GLU A 98 -14.30 8.99 -15.60
CA GLU A 98 -15.76 9.01 -15.45
C GLU A 98 -16.21 8.05 -14.32
N ALA A 99 -15.66 6.85 -14.27
CA ALA A 99 -15.93 5.88 -13.21
C ALA A 99 -15.52 6.41 -11.83
N ASP A 100 -14.33 7.01 -11.72
CA ASP A 100 -13.84 7.58 -10.46
C ASP A 100 -14.70 8.79 -9.99
N ALA A 101 -15.35 9.51 -10.90
CA ALA A 101 -16.21 10.65 -10.60
C ALA A 101 -17.68 10.27 -10.34
N LYS A 102 -18.08 9.04 -10.72
CA LYS A 102 -19.47 8.60 -10.69
C LYS A 102 -19.87 8.16 -9.27
N GLY A 103 -20.85 8.87 -8.71
CA GLY A 103 -21.29 8.73 -7.31
C GLY A 103 -22.06 7.45 -6.95
N ASP A 104 -22.39 6.62 -7.94
CA ASP A 104 -23.07 5.33 -7.84
C ASP A 104 -22.24 4.20 -8.50
N TYR A 105 -20.95 4.44 -8.75
CA TYR A 105 -20.08 3.45 -9.38
C TYR A 105 -19.87 2.24 -8.45
N ASP A 106 -20.15 1.05 -8.98
CA ASP A 106 -20.00 -0.21 -8.25
C ASP A 106 -18.84 -1.03 -8.82
N ILE A 107 -17.72 -1.02 -8.10
CA ILE A 107 -16.49 -1.76 -8.47
C ILE A 107 -16.70 -3.28 -8.53
N SER A 108 -17.74 -3.82 -7.88
CA SER A 108 -18.05 -5.25 -7.95
C SER A 108 -18.60 -5.67 -9.30
N GLN A 109 -19.21 -4.73 -10.02
CA GLN A 109 -19.84 -4.94 -11.32
C GLN A 109 -18.91 -4.58 -12.49
N ASP A 110 -17.75 -3.99 -12.22
CA ASP A 110 -16.81 -3.61 -13.27
C ASP A 110 -15.95 -4.81 -13.71
N ALA A 111 -16.34 -5.44 -14.81
CA ALA A 111 -15.64 -6.58 -15.39
C ALA A 111 -14.22 -6.25 -15.91
N GLN A 112 -13.88 -4.96 -16.06
CA GLN A 112 -12.58 -4.51 -16.54
C GLN A 112 -11.60 -4.19 -15.40
N LEU A 113 -12.07 -4.24 -14.15
CA LEU A 113 -11.20 -4.14 -12.98
C LEU A 113 -10.69 -5.53 -12.58
N LEU A 114 -9.39 -5.56 -12.28
CA LEU A 114 -8.75 -6.69 -11.62
C LEU A 114 -8.44 -6.32 -10.18
N PHE A 115 -8.42 -7.34 -9.33
CA PHE A 115 -7.97 -7.25 -7.96
C PHE A 115 -6.81 -8.19 -7.76
N ALA A 116 -5.93 -7.86 -6.80
CA ALA A 116 -4.87 -8.75 -6.39
C ALA A 116 -4.73 -8.81 -4.87
N SER A 117 -4.27 -9.95 -4.37
CA SER A 117 -3.88 -10.11 -2.97
C SER A 117 -2.59 -9.35 -2.67
N ARG A 118 -2.32 -9.05 -1.39
CA ARG A 118 -1.15 -8.25 -0.97
C ARG A 118 0.19 -8.88 -1.36
N ASP A 119 0.24 -10.20 -1.41
CA ASP A 119 1.38 -11.00 -1.89
C ASP A 119 1.36 -11.24 -3.41
N GLY A 120 0.28 -10.86 -4.09
CA GLY A 120 0.05 -11.05 -5.52
C GLY A 120 -0.15 -12.51 -5.95
N SER A 121 -0.37 -13.43 -5.00
CA SER A 121 -0.64 -14.85 -5.30
C SER A 121 -1.99 -15.08 -6.00
N LYS A 122 -2.95 -14.17 -5.80
CA LYS A 122 -4.25 -14.17 -6.46
C LYS A 122 -4.39 -12.90 -7.29
N ILE A 123 -4.75 -13.05 -8.56
CA ILE A 123 -5.08 -11.94 -9.46
C ILE A 123 -6.29 -12.35 -10.31
N GLY A 124 -7.38 -11.58 -10.23
CA GLY A 124 -8.62 -11.86 -10.96
C GLY A 124 -9.67 -10.78 -10.79
N ARG A 125 -10.81 -10.94 -11.46
CA ARG A 125 -11.96 -10.03 -11.39
C ARG A 125 -12.66 -10.16 -10.04
N TYR A 126 -13.47 -9.16 -9.66
CA TYR A 126 -14.15 -9.15 -8.36
C TYR A 126 -14.95 -10.42 -8.08
N ALA A 127 -15.66 -10.94 -9.09
CA ALA A 127 -16.55 -12.08 -8.98
C ALA A 127 -15.88 -13.45 -9.19
N ASP A 128 -14.56 -13.48 -9.43
CA ASP A 128 -13.87 -14.75 -9.69
C ASP A 128 -13.86 -15.64 -8.44
N ASN A 129 -14.00 -16.95 -8.66
CA ASN A 129 -14.04 -17.96 -7.59
C ASN A 129 -12.80 -17.96 -6.69
N ILE A 130 -11.68 -17.38 -7.13
CA ILE A 130 -10.43 -17.25 -6.35
C ILE A 130 -10.61 -16.40 -5.08
N TRP A 131 -11.65 -15.55 -5.05
CA TRP A 131 -12.01 -14.68 -3.93
C TRP A 131 -13.08 -15.26 -3.01
N LEU A 132 -13.65 -16.41 -3.36
CA LEU A 132 -14.68 -17.02 -2.53
C LEU A 132 -14.05 -17.55 -1.25
N ASN A 133 -14.59 -17.10 -0.12
CA ASN A 133 -14.30 -17.72 1.16
C ASN A 133 -14.89 -19.15 1.16
N PRO A 134 -14.08 -20.19 1.40
CA PRO A 134 -14.55 -21.58 1.35
C PRO A 134 -15.70 -21.90 2.31
N GLN A 135 -15.75 -21.20 3.45
CA GLN A 135 -16.71 -21.43 4.52
C GLN A 135 -18.04 -20.69 4.27
N THR A 136 -17.99 -19.43 3.82
CA THR A 136 -19.20 -18.60 3.67
C THR A 136 -19.72 -18.56 2.23
N ARG A 137 -18.93 -19.04 1.25
CA ARG A 137 -19.23 -18.94 -0.19
C ARG A 137 -19.49 -17.51 -0.66
N ARG A 138 -18.97 -16.51 0.07
CA ARG A 138 -19.05 -15.09 -0.28
C ARG A 138 -17.69 -14.60 -0.74
N ASN A 139 -17.70 -13.63 -1.66
CA ASN A 139 -16.49 -12.92 -2.05
C ASN A 139 -15.90 -12.20 -0.84
N TRP A 140 -14.65 -12.50 -0.52
CA TRP A 140 -13.97 -11.89 0.60
C TRP A 140 -13.18 -10.67 0.13
N ASP A 141 -13.63 -9.48 0.53
CA ASP A 141 -12.98 -8.22 0.13
C ASP A 141 -11.69 -7.97 0.92
N GLY A 142 -11.53 -8.56 2.10
CA GLY A 142 -10.32 -8.44 2.92
C GLY A 142 -9.07 -9.06 2.27
N GLU A 143 -9.23 -10.01 1.35
CA GLU A 143 -8.09 -10.57 0.60
C GLU A 143 -7.70 -9.72 -0.62
N LYS A 144 -8.59 -8.86 -1.10
CA LYS A 144 -8.35 -7.98 -2.25
C LYS A 144 -7.63 -6.73 -1.76
N PHE A 145 -6.31 -6.67 -1.94
CA PHE A 145 -5.49 -5.57 -1.44
C PHE A 145 -5.13 -4.54 -2.51
N PHE A 146 -4.94 -4.96 -3.76
CA PHE A 146 -4.69 -4.07 -4.89
C PHE A 146 -5.91 -4.03 -5.81
N GLU A 147 -6.27 -2.84 -6.26
CA GLU A 147 -7.18 -2.60 -7.38
C GLU A 147 -6.34 -2.25 -8.60
N ILE A 148 -6.61 -2.89 -9.73
CA ILE A 148 -5.83 -2.80 -10.95
C ILE A 148 -6.78 -2.44 -12.09
N ALA A 149 -6.53 -1.30 -12.73
CA ALA A 149 -7.19 -0.90 -13.96
C ALA A 149 -6.16 -0.85 -15.09
N LEU A 150 -6.47 -1.47 -16.22
CA LEU A 150 -5.64 -1.40 -17.42
C LEU A 150 -6.15 -0.29 -18.31
N VAL A 151 -5.31 0.70 -18.60
CA VAL A 151 -5.60 1.81 -19.51
C VAL A 151 -5.01 1.47 -20.87
N ARG A 152 -5.83 1.46 -21.92
CA ARG A 152 -5.37 1.23 -23.29
C ARG A 152 -4.41 2.34 -23.70
N ASN A 153 -3.27 1.98 -24.29
CA ASN A 153 -2.47 2.96 -25.02
C ASN A 153 -2.99 3.03 -26.47
N GLU A 154 -3.94 3.93 -26.71
CA GLU A 154 -4.65 4.04 -28.00
C GLU A 154 -3.76 4.48 -29.17
N ALA A 155 -2.58 5.06 -28.88
CA ALA A 155 -1.61 5.40 -29.92
C ALA A 155 -0.88 4.17 -30.50
N ILE A 156 -0.78 3.09 -29.72
CA ILE A 156 -0.08 1.85 -30.11
C ILE A 156 -1.07 0.71 -30.37
N THR A 157 -2.12 0.65 -29.57
CA THR A 157 -3.17 -0.36 -29.62
C THR A 157 -4.50 0.35 -29.87
N PRO A 158 -4.89 0.52 -31.15
CA PRO A 158 -6.12 1.23 -31.51
C PRO A 158 -7.34 0.65 -30.82
N LYS A 159 -8.33 1.50 -30.54
CA LYS A 159 -9.63 1.07 -30.02
C LYS A 159 -10.32 0.14 -31.03
N PRO A 160 -11.03 -0.92 -30.59
CA PRO A 160 -11.86 -1.72 -31.49
C PRO A 160 -12.90 -0.81 -32.18
N SER A 161 -13.15 -1.02 -33.47
CA SER A 161 -14.20 -0.30 -34.19
C SER A 161 -15.58 -0.59 -33.59
N ALA A 162 -16.48 0.40 -33.58
CA ALA A 162 -17.82 0.23 -33.01
C ALA A 162 -18.64 -0.88 -33.71
N ASP A 163 -18.33 -1.18 -34.98
CA ASP A 163 -18.98 -2.23 -35.77
C ASP A 163 -18.61 -3.66 -35.31
N ALA A 164 -17.56 -3.81 -34.50
CA ALA A 164 -17.19 -5.08 -33.86
C ALA A 164 -18.09 -5.46 -32.66
N ALA A 165 -18.98 -4.56 -32.22
CA ALA A 165 -19.98 -4.82 -31.18
C ALA A 165 -21.32 -5.36 -31.73
N GLY A 166 -21.43 -5.53 -33.06
CA GLY A 166 -22.63 -5.99 -33.75
C GLY A 166 -22.75 -7.51 -33.82
N GLY A 167 -22.85 -8.19 -32.69
CA GLY A 167 -23.16 -9.62 -32.65
C GLY A 167 -22.66 -10.28 -31.36
N GLU A 168 -23.59 -10.67 -30.50
CA GLU A 168 -23.38 -11.25 -29.17
C GLU A 168 -22.74 -10.33 -28.12
N SER A 169 -23.56 -10.01 -27.11
CA SER A 169 -23.23 -9.22 -25.92
C SER A 169 -21.86 -9.57 -25.32
N GLY A 170 -20.92 -8.63 -25.38
CA GLY A 170 -19.77 -8.59 -24.48
C GLY A 170 -18.43 -9.09 -25.02
N LYS A 171 -18.33 -9.53 -26.29
CA LYS A 171 -17.01 -9.82 -26.89
C LYS A 171 -16.42 -8.55 -27.51
N VAL A 172 -15.32 -8.08 -26.94
CA VAL A 172 -14.46 -7.10 -27.59
C VAL A 172 -13.71 -7.83 -28.70
N THR A 173 -14.18 -7.73 -29.94
CA THR A 173 -13.45 -8.30 -31.08
C THR A 173 -12.25 -7.41 -31.35
N VAL A 174 -11.07 -7.92 -31.00
CA VAL A 174 -9.80 -7.27 -31.33
C VAL A 174 -9.53 -7.47 -32.81
N ASP A 175 -8.97 -6.46 -33.47
CA ASP A 175 -8.48 -6.60 -34.84
C ASP A 175 -7.55 -7.82 -34.91
N PRO A 176 -7.83 -8.83 -35.75
CA PRO A 176 -7.01 -10.04 -35.84
C PRO A 176 -5.56 -9.76 -36.27
N ALA A 177 -5.29 -8.59 -36.87
CA ALA A 177 -3.93 -8.14 -37.21
C ALA A 177 -3.16 -7.57 -36.01
N LEU A 178 -3.84 -7.28 -34.89
CA LEU A 178 -3.21 -6.73 -33.70
C LEU A 178 -2.47 -7.85 -32.94
N ASN A 179 -1.13 -7.81 -33.00
CA ASN A 179 -0.27 -8.79 -32.30
C ASN A 179 0.26 -8.27 -30.96
N LEU A 180 -0.08 -7.03 -30.59
CA LEU A 180 0.44 -6.34 -29.42
C LEU A 180 -0.65 -5.52 -28.73
N ILE A 181 -0.83 -5.72 -27.44
CA ILE A 181 -1.61 -4.85 -26.56
C ILE A 181 -0.63 -4.05 -25.69
N ALA A 182 -0.53 -2.76 -25.92
CA ALA A 182 0.17 -1.81 -25.05
C ALA A 182 -0.82 -1.19 -24.05
N TYR A 183 -0.42 -1.15 -22.79
CA TYR A 183 -1.26 -0.66 -21.71
C TYR A 183 -0.46 0.11 -20.66
N THR A 184 -1.16 0.97 -19.93
CA THR A 184 -0.71 1.53 -18.66
C THR A 184 -1.56 0.92 -17.56
N ALA A 185 -0.97 0.17 -16.65
CA ALA A 185 -1.68 -0.33 -15.48
C ALA A 185 -1.64 0.71 -14.37
N ARG A 186 -2.82 1.04 -13.82
CA ARG A 186 -2.98 1.79 -12.59
C ARG A 186 -3.22 0.79 -11.46
N VAL A 187 -2.32 0.74 -10.50
CA VAL A 187 -2.46 -0.05 -9.28
C VAL A 187 -2.75 0.88 -8.12
N ARG A 188 -3.83 0.61 -7.39
CA ARG A 188 -4.22 1.36 -6.20
C ARG A 188 -4.29 0.46 -4.97
N TRP A 189 -3.90 0.98 -3.81
CA TRP A 189 -4.02 0.27 -2.54
C TRP A 189 -4.25 1.21 -1.35
N PRO A 190 -4.81 0.70 -0.23
CA PRO A 190 -5.52 -0.59 -0.16
C PRO A 190 -6.76 -0.55 -1.04
N ALA A 191 -7.11 -1.65 -1.71
CA ALA A 191 -8.23 -1.71 -2.65
C ALA A 191 -9.54 -1.34 -1.95
N PHE A 192 -9.67 -1.72 -0.67
CA PHE A 192 -10.74 -1.33 0.24
C PHE A 192 -10.11 -0.66 1.48
N VAL A 193 -10.65 0.47 1.90
CA VAL A 193 -10.37 1.16 3.17
C VAL A 193 -11.44 0.67 4.18
N ALA A 194 -11.33 0.96 5.48
CA ALA A 194 -12.40 0.71 6.47
C ALA A 194 -13.02 2.04 6.95
N ASP A 195 -14.37 2.15 7.03
CA ASP A 195 -15.02 3.34 7.64
C ASP A 195 -14.97 3.25 9.16
N THR A 196 -15.20 2.04 9.70
CA THR A 196 -15.25 1.74 11.13
C THR A 196 -14.86 0.27 11.36
N ALA A 197 -14.46 -0.07 12.59
CA ALA A 197 -13.73 -1.28 12.98
C ALA A 197 -14.36 -2.65 12.62
N THR A 198 -15.55 -2.69 12.00
CA THR A 198 -16.25 -3.92 11.61
C THR A 198 -16.65 -3.98 10.14
N THR A 199 -16.41 -2.93 9.35
CA THR A 199 -16.77 -2.90 7.93
C THR A 199 -15.67 -2.21 7.11
N ALA A 200 -15.12 -2.95 6.15
CA ALA A 200 -14.34 -2.36 5.07
C ALA A 200 -15.29 -1.40 4.32
N VAL A 201 -14.97 -0.12 4.34
CA VAL A 201 -15.65 0.95 3.62
C VAL A 201 -14.60 1.93 3.14
N GLN A 202 -14.76 2.34 1.90
CA GLN A 202 -13.82 3.20 1.25
C GLN A 202 -14.64 4.52 0.96
N PRO A 203 -14.24 5.72 1.48
CA PRO A 203 -14.88 7.05 1.26
C PRO A 203 -14.71 7.83 -0.08
N GLY A 204 -15.71 7.87 -0.95
CA GLY A 204 -15.58 8.50 -2.28
C GLY A 204 -16.81 8.23 -3.13
N LEU A 205 -17.92 8.85 -2.74
CA LEU A 205 -19.23 8.91 -3.40
C LEU A 205 -19.71 7.58 -4.04
N GLY A 206 -20.45 6.85 -3.21
CA GLY A 206 -21.12 5.59 -3.55
C GLY A 206 -22.27 5.31 -2.58
N ALA A 207 -23.02 6.32 -2.12
CA ALA A 207 -23.95 6.15 -1.00
C ALA A 207 -25.02 5.07 -1.25
N SER A 208 -25.38 4.85 -2.52
CA SER A 208 -26.39 3.91 -3.03
C SER A 208 -25.82 2.65 -3.71
N ALA A 209 -24.51 2.54 -3.93
CA ALA A 209 -23.89 1.34 -4.53
C ALA A 209 -23.79 0.20 -3.51
N SER A 210 -23.73 -1.05 -3.99
CA SER A 210 -23.63 -2.22 -3.09
C SER A 210 -22.29 -2.29 -2.37
N VAL A 211 -21.22 -1.77 -3.01
CA VAL A 211 -19.87 -1.65 -2.48
C VAL A 211 -19.43 -0.17 -2.49
N ARG A 212 -19.02 0.36 -1.34
CA ARG A 212 -18.64 1.78 -1.15
C ARG A 212 -17.11 1.99 -1.21
N PHE A 213 -16.62 3.00 -1.94
CA PHE A 213 -15.20 3.19 -2.29
C PHE A 213 -14.61 4.62 -2.03
N ASP A 214 -13.33 4.77 -1.60
CA ASP A 214 -12.48 6.00 -1.36
C ASP A 214 -11.30 6.03 -2.30
N HIS A 215 -11.07 7.14 -2.97
CA HIS A 215 -9.84 7.32 -3.73
C HIS A 215 -8.89 8.35 -3.10
N SER A 216 -9.34 9.17 -2.15
CA SER A 216 -8.52 10.17 -1.43
C SER A 216 -7.51 9.56 -0.45
N ARG A 217 -7.78 8.35 0.06
CA ARG A 217 -6.92 7.64 1.01
C ARG A 217 -6.08 6.53 0.38
N LYS A 218 -6.17 6.35 -0.94
CA LYS A 218 -5.41 5.33 -1.66
C LYS A 218 -4.07 5.88 -2.13
N GLN A 219 -3.06 5.03 -2.07
CA GLN A 219 -1.83 5.21 -2.83
C GLN A 219 -2.04 4.66 -4.24
N VAL A 220 -1.30 5.23 -5.20
CA VAL A 220 -1.42 4.89 -6.62
C VAL A 220 -0.03 4.75 -7.23
N LEU A 221 0.17 3.69 -7.99
CA LEU A 221 1.34 3.46 -8.84
C LEU A 221 0.87 3.22 -10.27
N HIS A 222 1.57 3.82 -11.23
CA HIS A 222 1.36 3.55 -12.65
C HIS A 222 2.60 2.88 -13.22
N PHE A 223 2.41 1.88 -14.08
CA PHE A 223 3.47 1.31 -14.89
C PHE A 223 2.93 0.97 -16.27
N THR A 224 3.82 0.96 -17.25
CA THR A 224 3.48 0.64 -18.63
C THR A 224 3.96 -0.76 -18.97
N GLY A 225 3.24 -1.43 -19.86
CA GLY A 225 3.57 -2.77 -20.29
C GLY A 225 3.00 -3.06 -21.65
N SER A 226 3.38 -4.21 -22.19
CA SER A 226 2.74 -4.75 -23.37
C SER A 226 2.67 -6.27 -23.31
N ILE A 227 1.67 -6.82 -23.99
CA ILE A 227 1.47 -8.26 -24.16
C ILE A 227 1.42 -8.54 -25.64
N THR A 228 2.16 -9.55 -26.05
CA THR A 228 2.12 -10.08 -27.41
C THR A 228 1.28 -11.35 -27.43
N ARG A 229 0.72 -11.65 -28.60
CA ARG A 229 0.07 -12.93 -28.87
C ARG A 229 1.07 -14.09 -28.83
#